data_AF-A0A2M6ZY02-F1
#
_entry.id   AF-A0A2M6ZY02-F1
#
_cell.length_a   1.000
_cell.length_b   1.000
_cell.length_c   1.000
_cell.angle_alpha   90.00
_cell.angle_beta   90.00
_cell.angle_gamma   90.00
#
_symmetry.space_group_name_H-M   'P 1'
#
loop_
_entity.id
_entity.type
_entity.pdbx_description
1 polymer ?
#
loop_
_entity_poly.entity_id
_entity_poly.type
_entity_poly.pdbx_seq_one_letter_code
_entity_poly.pdbx_strand_id
1 'polypeptide(L)'
;MVDMDTLVSLCKRRGFIFQSSEIYGGINGFWDFGPLGVELKRRIKESWWKKMVRERDDVVGIDTSIIAHPQTWVASGHVDSFRDPMVDCKSCKRRFRADDMPESKNAKGKCPECNGDLTEARQFNLMFQTNVGAEVSKTSTAYLRPETCQSIFTQFKNVQIV
;
A
#
# COMPACT_ATOMS: atom_id res chain seq x y z
N MET A 1 26.07 -0.07 -15.97
CA MET A 1 24.83 -0.60 -15.38
C MET A 1 23.79 0.50 -15.50
N VAL A 2 22.55 0.21 -15.89
CA VAL A 2 21.50 1.24 -16.00
C VAL A 2 21.06 1.62 -14.59
N ASP A 3 21.08 2.92 -14.26
CA ASP A 3 20.63 3.41 -12.95
C ASP A 3 19.10 3.57 -12.88
N MET A 4 18.59 3.78 -11.67
CA MET A 4 17.15 3.91 -11.42
C MET A 4 16.56 5.16 -12.11
N ASP A 5 17.30 6.26 -12.17
CA ASP A 5 16.84 7.50 -12.79
C ASP A 5 16.62 7.33 -14.29
N THR A 6 17.48 6.55 -14.93
CA THR A 6 17.34 6.18 -16.34
C THR A 6 16.05 5.38 -16.59
N LEU A 7 15.72 4.43 -15.72
CA LEU A 7 14.47 3.65 -15.82
C LEU A 7 13.24 4.52 -15.58
N VAL A 8 13.25 5.37 -14.55
CA VAL A 8 12.15 6.31 -14.25
C VAL A 8 11.91 7.26 -15.43
N SER A 9 12.99 7.82 -15.98
CA SER A 9 12.96 8.69 -17.16
C SER A 9 12.36 8.00 -18.38
N LEU A 10 12.75 6.74 -18.63
CA LEU A 10 12.19 5.93 -19.72
C LEU A 10 10.69 5.68 -19.51
N CYS A 11 10.28 5.24 -18.31
CA CYS A 11 8.89 4.95 -17.99
C CYS A 11 7.98 6.15 -18.24
N LYS A 12 8.40 7.34 -17.80
CA LYS A 12 7.66 8.57 -18.04
C LYS A 12 7.65 8.95 -19.52
N ARG A 13 8.82 8.98 -20.18
CA ARG A 13 8.93 9.42 -21.59
C ARG A 13 8.19 8.50 -22.57
N ARG A 14 8.06 7.22 -22.25
CA ARG A 14 7.42 6.21 -23.12
C ARG A 14 5.98 5.87 -22.74
N GLY A 15 5.42 6.49 -21.71
CA GLY A 15 4.02 6.26 -21.34
C GLY A 15 3.76 4.94 -20.63
N PHE A 16 4.69 4.51 -19.77
CA PHE A 16 4.49 3.39 -18.86
C PHE A 16 3.90 3.84 -17.52
N ILE A 17 4.58 4.74 -16.81
CA ILE A 17 4.20 5.17 -15.46
C ILE A 17 4.36 6.68 -15.34
N PHE A 18 3.36 7.34 -14.74
CA PHE A 18 3.34 8.76 -14.45
C PHE A 18 3.15 9.01 -12.96
N GLN A 19 3.63 10.16 -12.47
CA GLN A 19 3.30 10.61 -11.12
C GLN A 19 1.81 10.94 -11.07
N SER A 20 1.06 10.33 -10.15
CA SER A 20 -0.37 10.62 -10.04
C SER A 20 -0.58 12.07 -9.62
N SER A 21 -1.56 12.75 -10.23
CA SER A 21 -1.87 14.18 -10.03
C SER A 21 -0.69 15.13 -10.30
N GLU A 22 0.20 14.81 -11.25
CA GLU A 22 1.44 15.57 -11.50
C GLU A 22 1.22 17.07 -11.73
N ILE A 23 0.16 17.47 -12.45
CA ILE A 23 -0.15 18.88 -12.73
C ILE A 23 -0.48 19.70 -11.47
N TYR A 24 -0.82 19.02 -10.36
CA TYR A 24 -1.10 19.62 -9.06
C TYR A 24 0.05 19.43 -8.06
N GLY A 25 1.23 19.03 -8.52
CA GLY A 25 2.42 18.79 -7.68
C GLY A 25 2.60 17.32 -7.28
N GLY A 26 1.68 16.44 -7.68
CA GLY A 26 1.76 15.01 -7.41
C GLY A 26 1.38 14.60 -5.99
N ILE A 27 1.23 13.30 -5.78
CA ILE A 27 1.03 12.69 -4.46
C ILE A 27 1.96 11.49 -4.29
N ASN A 28 2.88 11.61 -3.32
CA ASN A 28 3.90 10.60 -3.05
C ASN A 28 3.23 9.24 -2.73
N GLY A 29 3.76 8.16 -3.31
CA GLY A 29 3.24 6.81 -3.12
C GLY A 29 2.13 6.40 -4.09
N PHE A 30 1.71 7.29 -5.01
CA PHE A 30 0.68 6.99 -6.01
C PHE A 30 1.17 7.31 -7.41
N TRP A 31 0.88 6.40 -8.35
CA TRP A 31 1.29 6.49 -9.74
C TRP A 31 0.19 6.01 -10.67
N ASP A 32 0.14 6.61 -11.85
CA ASP A 32 -0.83 6.27 -12.90
C ASP A 32 -0.14 5.49 -14.02
N PHE A 33 -0.79 4.44 -14.52
CA PHE A 33 -0.28 3.64 -15.64
C PHE A 33 -0.69 4.29 -16.97
N GLY A 34 0.31 4.67 -17.79
CA GLY A 34 0.09 5.21 -19.12
C GLY A 34 -0.29 4.14 -20.16
N PRO A 35 -0.43 4.51 -21.45
CA PRO A 35 -0.91 3.59 -22.50
C PRO A 35 -0.11 2.29 -22.64
N LEU A 36 1.22 2.34 -22.59
CA LEU A 36 2.04 1.11 -22.64
C LEU A 36 2.04 0.38 -21.29
N GLY A 37 1.98 1.13 -20.19
CA GLY A 37 1.98 0.57 -18.84
C GLY A 37 0.74 -0.25 -18.54
N VAL A 38 -0.45 0.22 -18.95
CA VAL A 38 -1.69 -0.51 -18.72
C VAL A 38 -1.73 -1.82 -19.50
N GLU A 39 -1.22 -1.82 -20.74
CA GLU A 39 -1.12 -3.04 -21.57
C GLU A 39 -0.12 -4.03 -20.98
N LEU A 40 1.06 -3.57 -20.56
CA LEU A 40 2.04 -4.42 -19.87
C LEU A 40 1.45 -5.02 -18.58
N LYS A 41 0.84 -4.18 -17.74
CA LYS A 41 0.20 -4.61 -16.48
C LYS A 41 -0.88 -5.64 -16.72
N ARG A 42 -1.74 -5.45 -17.72
CA ARG A 42 -2.79 -6.41 -18.11
C ARG A 42 -2.17 -7.74 -18.55
N ARG A 43 -1.18 -7.72 -19.43
CA ARG A 43 -0.51 -8.95 -19.91
C ARG A 43 0.15 -9.75 -18.78
N ILE A 44 0.79 -9.06 -17.84
CA ILE A 44 1.37 -9.72 -16.65
C ILE A 44 0.27 -10.38 -15.81
N LYS A 45 -0.83 -9.67 -15.53
CA LYS A 45 -1.97 -10.21 -14.78
C LYS A 45 -2.60 -11.42 -15.47
N GLU A 46 -2.85 -11.34 -16.77
CA GLU A 46 -3.42 -12.45 -17.55
C GLU A 46 -2.49 -13.66 -17.58
N SER A 47 -1.18 -13.45 -17.77
CA SER A 47 -0.19 -14.53 -17.72
C SER A 47 -0.17 -15.22 -16.36
N TRP A 48 -0.20 -14.44 -15.28
CA TRP A 48 -0.24 -14.98 -13.93
C TRP A 48 -1.56 -15.73 -13.65
N TRP A 49 -2.70 -15.15 -14.02
CA TRP A 49 -4.01 -15.76 -13.85
C TRP A 49 -4.14 -17.08 -14.63
N LYS A 50 -3.67 -17.09 -15.88
CA LYS A 50 -3.61 -18.32 -16.68
C LYS A 50 -2.81 -19.39 -15.94
N LYS A 51 -1.61 -19.04 -15.48
CA LYS A 51 -0.71 -20.02 -14.85
C LYS A 51 -1.21 -20.53 -13.50
N MET A 52 -1.73 -19.63 -12.66
CA MET A 52 -2.08 -19.95 -11.28
C MET A 52 -3.51 -20.46 -11.13
N VAL A 53 -4.44 -20.03 -11.98
CA VAL A 53 -5.87 -20.35 -11.83
C VAL A 53 -6.38 -21.24 -12.95
N ARG A 54 -6.02 -20.99 -14.21
CA ARG A 54 -6.57 -21.77 -15.35
C ARG A 54 -5.84 -23.08 -15.62
N GLU A 55 -4.53 -23.12 -15.36
CA GLU A 55 -3.68 -24.30 -15.58
C GLU A 55 -3.57 -25.22 -14.35
N ARG A 56 -4.28 -24.89 -13.26
CA ARG A 56 -4.25 -25.63 -11.99
C ARG A 56 -5.68 -26.02 -11.61
N ASP A 57 -5.85 -27.24 -11.14
CA ASP A 57 -7.15 -27.76 -10.72
C ASP A 57 -7.45 -27.52 -9.23
N ASP A 58 -6.52 -26.89 -8.50
CA ASP A 58 -6.55 -26.70 -7.05
C ASP A 58 -6.56 -25.21 -6.62
N VAL A 59 -6.78 -24.29 -7.56
CA VAL A 59 -6.88 -22.86 -7.29
C VAL A 59 -8.09 -22.28 -8.01
N VAL A 60 -8.98 -21.64 -7.26
CA VAL A 60 -10.19 -20.99 -7.78
C VAL A 60 -10.08 -19.48 -7.71
N GLY A 61 -10.61 -18.80 -8.72
CA GLY A 61 -10.59 -17.34 -8.82
C GLY A 61 -11.79 -16.69 -8.13
N ILE A 62 -11.54 -15.64 -7.35
CA ILE A 62 -12.58 -14.77 -6.80
C ILE A 62 -12.18 -13.30 -6.97
N ASP A 63 -13.16 -12.40 -7.04
CA ASP A 63 -12.94 -10.95 -6.92
C ASP A 63 -13.82 -10.39 -5.80
N THR A 64 -13.24 -9.59 -4.92
CA THR A 64 -13.86 -9.16 -3.66
C THR A 64 -13.74 -7.65 -3.49
N SER A 65 -14.63 -7.08 -2.67
CA SER A 65 -14.63 -5.65 -2.40
C SER A 65 -13.32 -5.16 -1.76
N ILE A 66 -12.95 -3.91 -2.06
CA ILE A 66 -11.80 -3.24 -1.43
C ILE A 66 -12.13 -2.84 0.01
N ILE A 67 -13.36 -2.39 0.24
CA ILE A 67 -13.87 -2.06 1.57
C ILE A 67 -14.56 -3.29 2.13
N ALA A 68 -14.17 -3.69 3.33
CA ALA A 68 -14.77 -4.80 4.07
C ALA A 68 -15.27 -4.33 5.43
N HIS A 69 -16.15 -5.13 6.04
CA HIS A 69 -16.67 -4.85 7.38
C HIS A 69 -15.51 -4.73 8.39
N PRO A 70 -15.51 -3.71 9.29
CA PRO A 70 -14.36 -3.42 10.18
C PRO A 70 -13.92 -4.60 11.04
N GLN A 71 -14.87 -5.43 11.48
CA GLN A 71 -14.59 -6.63 12.27
C GLN A 71 -13.66 -7.62 11.57
N THR A 72 -13.59 -7.62 10.24
CA THR A 72 -12.62 -8.41 9.47
C THR A 72 -11.19 -8.06 9.86
N TRP A 73 -10.92 -6.76 10.03
CA TRP A 73 -9.58 -6.24 10.34
C TRP A 73 -9.26 -6.30 11.83
N VAL A 74 -10.29 -6.30 12.69
CA VAL A 74 -10.13 -6.58 14.12
C VAL A 74 -9.80 -8.07 14.32
N ALA A 75 -10.59 -8.97 13.74
CA ALA A 75 -10.40 -10.41 13.89
C ALA A 75 -9.06 -10.92 13.33
N SER A 76 -8.55 -10.28 12.27
CA SER A 76 -7.23 -10.58 11.70
C SER A 76 -6.06 -9.88 12.40
N GLY A 77 -6.33 -9.02 13.40
CA GLY A 77 -5.31 -8.30 14.16
C GLY A 77 -4.74 -7.05 13.47
N HIS A 78 -5.17 -6.72 12.26
CA HIS A 78 -4.64 -5.58 11.50
C HIS A 78 -4.87 -4.23 12.19
N VAL A 79 -6.00 -4.04 12.86
CA VAL A 79 -6.29 -2.79 13.60
C VAL A 79 -5.25 -2.54 14.69
N ASP A 80 -4.77 -3.60 15.35
CA ASP A 80 -3.86 -3.49 16.48
C ASP A 80 -2.38 -3.58 16.07
N SER A 81 -2.05 -4.43 15.10
CA SER A 81 -0.66 -4.80 14.82
C SER A 81 -0.11 -4.32 13.47
N PHE A 82 -0.95 -3.86 12.53
CA PHE A 82 -0.48 -3.41 11.23
C PHE A 82 0.07 -1.98 11.28
N ARG A 83 1.22 -1.83 11.94
CA ARG A 83 1.83 -0.53 12.27
C ARG A 83 3.32 -0.51 11.99
N ASP A 84 3.81 0.62 11.50
CA ASP A 84 5.24 0.91 11.42
C ASP A 84 5.66 1.89 12.53
N PRO A 85 6.87 1.73 13.09
CA PRO A 85 7.43 2.72 14.00
C PRO A 85 7.85 3.96 13.20
N MET A 86 7.21 5.10 13.44
CA MET A 86 7.50 6.35 12.74
C MET A 86 8.11 7.39 13.68
N VAL A 87 9.06 8.17 13.16
CA VAL A 87 9.63 9.35 13.82
C VAL A 87 9.53 10.56 12.91
N ASP A 88 9.40 11.75 13.49
CA ASP A 88 9.30 13.01 12.76
C ASP A 88 10.49 13.91 13.14
N CYS A 89 11.10 14.56 12.16
CA CYS A 89 12.14 15.56 12.45
C CYS A 89 11.50 16.86 12.93
N LYS A 90 11.93 17.33 14.10
CA LYS A 90 11.43 18.59 14.70
C LYS A 90 11.78 19.81 13.85
N SER A 91 12.88 19.77 13.11
CA SER A 91 13.37 20.87 12.26
C SER A 91 12.76 20.87 10.87
N CYS A 92 12.92 19.79 10.08
CA CYS A 92 12.44 19.77 8.68
C CYS A 92 11.04 19.18 8.49
N LYS A 93 10.39 18.70 9.56
CA LYS A 93 9.04 18.10 9.57
C LYS A 93 8.86 16.87 8.69
N ARG A 94 9.95 16.34 8.11
CA ARG A 94 9.93 15.05 7.39
C ARG A 94 9.72 13.91 8.38
N ARG A 95 9.07 12.87 7.88
CA ARG A 95 8.76 11.65 8.62
C ARG A 95 9.57 10.49 8.07
N PHE A 96 10.07 9.66 8.96
CA PHE A 96 10.90 8.50 8.65
C PHE A 96 10.37 7.27 9.37
N ARG A 97 10.51 6.13 8.72
CA ARG A 97 10.36 4.81 9.35
C ARG A 97 11.58 4.57 10.23
N ALA A 98 11.36 4.32 11.52
CA ALA A 98 12.43 4.23 12.50
C ALA A 98 13.32 3.00 12.26
N ASP A 99 12.75 1.94 11.73
CA ASP A 99 13.42 0.69 11.34
C ASP A 99 14.24 0.81 10.05
N ASP A 100 13.89 1.73 9.14
CA ASP A 100 14.58 1.93 7.86
C ASP A 100 15.69 3.00 7.92
N MET A 101 15.86 3.69 9.04
CA MET A 101 16.87 4.73 9.17
C MET A 101 18.28 4.16 9.37
N PRO A 102 19.33 4.85 8.87
CA PRO A 102 20.71 4.49 9.16
C PRO A 102 20.94 4.38 10.67
N GLU A 103 21.46 3.25 11.13
CA GLU A 103 21.62 2.94 12.56
C GLU A 103 22.39 4.03 13.31
N SER A 104 23.42 4.59 12.67
CA SER A 104 24.25 5.69 13.19
C SER A 104 23.48 6.99 13.49
N LYS A 105 22.39 7.23 12.76
CA LYS A 105 21.50 8.40 12.90
C LYS A 105 20.33 8.08 13.83
N ASN A 106 19.78 6.87 13.70
CA ASN A 106 18.68 6.38 14.52
C ASN A 106 19.05 6.30 16.00
N ALA A 107 20.19 5.68 16.33
CA ALA A 107 20.70 5.57 17.70
C ALA A 107 20.97 6.92 18.37
N LYS A 108 21.23 7.97 17.57
CA LYS A 108 21.47 9.34 18.04
C LYS A 108 20.22 10.21 18.04
N GLY A 109 19.07 9.69 17.61
CA GLY A 109 17.84 10.47 17.45
C GLY A 109 17.98 11.64 16.47
N LYS A 110 18.83 11.51 15.45
CA LYS A 110 19.15 12.57 14.49
C LYS A 110 18.56 12.29 13.12
N CYS A 111 17.97 13.32 12.53
CA CYS A 111 17.44 13.28 11.17
C CYS A 111 18.57 13.00 10.16
N PRO A 112 18.38 12.03 9.23
CA PRO A 112 19.38 11.72 8.22
C PRO A 112 19.59 12.89 7.24
N GLU A 113 18.55 13.70 7.01
CA GLU A 113 18.55 14.76 5.98
C GLU A 113 19.15 16.09 6.47
N CYS A 114 18.78 16.54 7.68
CA CYS A 114 19.17 17.85 8.18
C CYS A 114 19.87 17.82 9.55
N ASN A 115 20.10 16.62 10.09
CA ASN A 115 20.72 16.42 11.41
C ASN A 115 19.98 17.06 12.61
N GLY A 116 18.73 17.50 12.42
CA GLY A 116 17.85 17.97 13.50
C GLY A 116 17.36 16.83 14.39
N ASP A 117 16.83 17.17 15.56
CA ASP A 117 16.32 16.18 16.51
C ASP A 117 15.04 15.50 16.03
N LEU A 118 14.93 14.20 16.27
CA LEU A 118 13.75 13.40 16.00
C LEU A 118 12.80 13.37 17.20
N THR A 119 11.53 13.11 16.97
CA THR A 119 10.57 12.74 18.01
C THR A 119 10.82 11.30 18.49
N GLU A 120 10.19 10.93 19.59
CA GLU A 120 10.06 9.52 19.97
C GLU A 120 9.32 8.75 18.87
N ALA A 121 9.67 7.46 18.75
CA ALA A 121 9.01 6.56 17.81
C ALA A 121 7.58 6.30 18.26
N ARG A 122 6.63 6.47 17.34
CA ARG A 122 5.22 6.15 17.54
C ARG A 122 4.76 5.12 16.52
N GLN A 123 3.92 4.19 16.96
CA GLN A 123 3.33 3.20 16.07
C GLN A 123 2.24 3.84 15.22
N PHE A 124 2.41 3.83 13.90
CA PHE A 124 1.47 4.41 12.96
C PHE A 124 0.75 3.29 12.20
N ASN A 125 -0.58 3.24 12.29
CA ASN A 125 -1.36 2.25 11.52
C ASN A 125 -1.31 2.59 10.03
N LEU A 126 -0.98 1.59 9.22
CA LEU A 126 -0.78 1.74 7.77
C LEU A 126 -2.08 1.59 6.97
N MET A 127 -3.19 1.18 7.60
CA MET A 127 -4.47 1.06 6.92
C MET A 127 -5.07 2.43 6.63
N PHE A 128 -5.56 2.62 5.40
CA PHE A 128 -6.36 3.80 5.06
C PHE A 128 -7.77 3.65 5.65
N GLN A 129 -8.06 4.47 6.66
CA GLN A 129 -9.40 4.60 7.24
C GLN A 129 -10.29 5.49 6.36
N THR A 130 -11.55 5.11 6.23
CA THR A 130 -12.61 5.86 5.56
C THR A 130 -13.93 5.75 6.35
N ASN A 131 -15.00 6.38 5.86
CA ASN A 131 -16.34 6.26 6.41
C ASN A 131 -17.33 5.80 5.33
N VAL A 132 -18.22 4.87 5.69
CA VAL A 132 -19.28 4.36 4.83
C VAL A 132 -20.62 4.86 5.35
N GLY A 133 -21.40 5.50 4.48
CA GLY A 133 -22.69 6.12 4.83
C GLY A 133 -22.63 7.64 4.80
N ALA A 134 -23.77 8.28 5.07
CA ALA A 134 -23.93 9.73 4.98
C ALA A 134 -23.36 10.49 6.20
N GLU A 135 -23.35 9.85 7.37
CA GLU A 135 -22.89 10.45 8.61
C GLU A 135 -21.51 9.92 8.99
N VAL A 136 -20.61 10.81 9.37
CA VAL A 136 -19.29 10.46 9.91
C VAL A 136 -19.42 10.18 11.40
N SER A 137 -19.34 8.91 11.76
CA SER A 137 -19.42 8.43 13.13
C SER A 137 -18.46 7.26 13.38
N LYS A 138 -18.36 6.83 14.63
CA LYS A 138 -17.58 5.62 14.96
C LYS A 138 -18.17 4.36 14.32
N THR A 139 -19.48 4.31 14.10
CA THR A 139 -20.15 3.14 13.49
C THR A 139 -20.02 3.14 11.97
N SER A 140 -19.78 4.30 11.34
CA SER A 140 -19.51 4.38 9.90
C SER A 140 -18.07 4.08 9.51
N THR A 141 -17.14 3.96 10.47
CA THR A 141 -15.72 3.75 10.19
C THR A 141 -15.48 2.46 9.43
N ALA A 142 -14.73 2.52 8.33
CA ALA A 142 -14.30 1.37 7.54
C ALA A 142 -12.85 1.56 7.06
N TYR A 143 -12.29 0.55 6.41
CA TYR A 143 -10.91 0.58 5.93
C TYR A 143 -10.84 0.10 4.49
N LEU A 144 -9.94 0.69 3.71
CA LEU A 144 -9.47 0.07 2.47
C LEU A 144 -8.60 -1.12 2.88
N ARG A 145 -8.82 -2.28 2.27
CA ARG A 145 -8.07 -3.49 2.59
C ARG A 145 -6.56 -3.28 2.44
N PRO A 146 -5.73 -3.62 3.45
CA PRO A 146 -4.28 -3.59 3.34
C PRO A 146 -3.73 -4.79 2.54
N GLU A 147 -4.54 -5.84 2.36
CA GLU A 147 -4.22 -7.06 1.62
C GLU A 147 -5.49 -7.70 1.01
N THR A 148 -5.34 -8.70 0.14
CA THR A 148 -6.49 -9.40 -0.48
C THR A 148 -6.93 -10.67 0.25
N CYS A 149 -6.12 -11.21 1.17
CA CYS A 149 -6.32 -12.53 1.77
C CYS A 149 -7.58 -12.64 2.63
N GLN A 150 -7.86 -11.63 3.46
CA GLN A 150 -8.99 -11.69 4.41
C GLN A 150 -10.33 -11.96 3.73
N SER A 151 -10.57 -11.33 2.57
CA SER A 151 -11.81 -11.54 1.83
C SER A 151 -11.93 -12.96 1.23
N ILE A 152 -10.81 -13.64 0.97
CA ILE A 152 -10.80 -15.05 0.57
C ILE A 152 -11.22 -15.91 1.77
N PHE A 153 -10.66 -15.66 2.96
CA PHE A 153 -11.00 -16.39 4.18
C PHE A 153 -12.48 -16.25 4.54
N THR A 154 -13.04 -15.04 4.46
CA THR A 154 -14.46 -14.82 4.75
C THR A 154 -15.40 -15.50 3.76
N GLN A 155 -14.95 -15.74 2.53
CA GLN A 155 -15.73 -16.39 1.48
C GLN A 155 -15.52 -17.90 1.40
N PHE A 156 -14.64 -18.49 2.23
CA PHE A 156 -14.28 -19.91 2.16
C PHE A 156 -15.50 -20.83 2.09
N LYS A 157 -16.49 -20.64 2.98
CA LYS A 157 -17.70 -21.47 3.00
C LYS A 157 -18.56 -21.37 1.74
N ASN A 158 -18.59 -20.21 1.10
CA ASN A 158 -19.35 -19.98 -0.12
C ASN A 158 -18.63 -20.57 -1.34
N VAL A 159 -17.29 -20.57 -1.33
CA VAL A 159 -16.47 -20.99 -2.47
C VAL A 159 -16.23 -22.51 -2.46
N GLN A 160 -16.06 -23.13 -1.28
CA GLN A 160 -15.78 -24.58 -1.19
C GLN A 160 -16.90 -25.49 -1.73
N ILE A 161 -18.08 -24.92 -2.00
CA ILE A 161 -19.27 -25.65 -2.47
C ILE A 161 -19.54 -25.43 -3.97
N VAL A 162 -18.72 -24.63 -4.65
CA VAL A 162 -18.79 -24.34 -6.09
C VAL A 162 -17.83 -25.25 -6.83
#